data_AF-A0A2E4NW30-F1
#
_entry.id   AF-A0A2E4NW30-F1
#
_cell.length_a   1.000
_cell.length_b   1.000
_cell.length_c   1.000
_cell.angle_alpha   90.00
_cell.angle_beta   90.00
_cell.angle_gamma   90.00
#
_symmetry.space_group_name_H-M   'P 1'
#
loop_
_entity.id
_entity.type
_entity.pdbx_description
1 polymer ?
#
loop_
_entity_poly.entity_id
_entity_poly.type
_entity_poly.pdbx_seq_one_letter_code
_entity_poly.pdbx_strand_id
1 'polypeptide(L)' 'MSTLLIIAILGGIAASLAGGAMSGWIIGKDALGAEMAASMGGLYGLVGGAAAVIIGIFALTILAGV' A
#
# COMPACT_ATOMS: atom_id res chain seq x y z
N MET A 1 -19.90 9.51 -8.09
CA MET A 1 -19.06 8.60 -7.30
C MET A 1 -19.86 8.14 -6.09
N SER A 2 -20.04 6.84 -5.84
CA SER A 2 -20.84 6.38 -4.68
C SER A 2 -20.04 6.56 -3.38
N THR A 3 -20.72 6.86 -2.27
CA THR A 3 -20.09 7.03 -0.94
C THR A 3 -19.25 5.83 -0.53
N LEU A 4 -19.72 4.62 -0.88
CA LEU A 4 -19.02 3.37 -0.58
C LEU A 4 -17.69 3.24 -1.33
N LEU A 5 -17.63 3.72 -2.58
CA LEU A 5 -16.40 3.75 -3.38
C LEU A 5 -15.39 4.75 -2.81
N ILE A 6 -15.83 5.89 -2.28
CA ILE A 6 -14.97 6.87 -1.60
C ILE A 6 -14.34 6.23 -0.35
N ILE A 7 -15.15 5.56 0.48
CA ILE A 7 -14.66 4.88 1.69
C ILE A 7 -13.65 3.78 1.34
N ALA A 8 -13.91 3.00 0.28
CA ALA A 8 -12.99 1.96 -0.17
C ALA A 8 -11.63 2.53 -0.62
N ILE A 9 -11.63 3.63 -1.36
CA ILE A 9 -10.40 4.30 -1.79
C ILE A 9 -9.62 4.82 -0.58
N LEU A 10 -10.29 5.52 0.35
CA LEU A 10 -9.64 6.06 1.55
C LEU A 10 -9.10 4.95 2.46
N GLY A 11 -9.86 3.87 2.63
CA GLY A 11 -9.43 2.69 3.38
C GLY A 11 -8.21 2.01 2.76
N GLY A 12 -8.20 1.86 1.44
CA GLY A 12 -7.05 1.31 0.70
C GLY A 12 -5.79 2.16 0.86
N ILE A 13 -5.90 3.49 0.71
CA ILE A 13 -4.79 4.42 0.90
C ILE A 13 -4.25 4.31 2.34
N ALA A 14 -5.13 4.34 3.35
CA ALA A 14 -4.73 4.23 4.75
C ALA A 14 -4.03 2.89 5.05
N ALA A 15 -4.57 1.78 4.54
CA ALA A 15 -3.97 0.46 4.70
C ALA A 15 -2.58 0.38 4.03
N SER A 16 -2.43 0.96 2.84
CA SER A 16 -1.17 1.02 2.09
C SER A 16 -0.09 1.79 2.85
N LEU A 17 -0.45 2.95 3.41
CA LEU A 17 0.44 3.78 4.21
C LEU A 17 0.84 3.08 5.51
N ALA A 18 -0.13 2.51 6.24
CA ALA A 18 0.12 1.83 7.50
C ALA A 18 0.97 0.56 7.31
N GLY A 19 0.64 -0.27 6.33
CA GLY A 19 1.40 -1.48 6.00
C GLY A 19 2.81 -1.17 5.50
N GLY A 20 2.96 -0.14 4.66
CA GLY A 20 4.25 0.37 4.24
C GLY A 20 5.10 0.87 5.39
N ALA A 21 4.55 1.72 6.24
CA ALA A 21 5.28 2.29 7.38
C ALA A 21 5.72 1.20 8.38
N MET A 22 4.82 0.24 8.65
CA MET A 22 5.11 -0.86 9.56
C MET A 22 6.20 -1.79 8.99
N SER A 23 6.13 -2.14 7.71
CA SER A 23 7.15 -2.97 7.06
C SER A 23 8.49 -2.24 6.94
N GLY A 24 8.50 -0.96 6.58
CA GLY A 24 9.71 -0.13 6.55
C GLY A 24 10.36 0.01 7.92
N TRP A 25 9.56 0.16 8.99
CA TRP A 25 10.07 0.16 10.36
C TRP A 25 10.70 -1.18 10.73
N ILE A 26 10.02 -2.30 10.46
CA ILE A 26 10.52 -3.64 10.78
C ILE A 26 11.85 -3.94 10.07
N ILE A 27 11.97 -3.55 8.79
CA ILE A 27 13.13 -3.89 7.95
C ILE A 27 14.28 -2.89 8.10
N GLY A 28 13.96 -1.59 8.16
CA GLY A 28 14.95 -0.52 8.00
C GLY A 28 15.38 0.18 9.29
N LYS A 29 14.73 -0.08 10.44
CA LYS A 29 15.00 0.68 11.69
C LYS A 29 16.46 0.66 12.12
N ASP A 30 17.16 -0.45 11.90
CA ASP A 30 18.54 -0.64 12.39
C ASP A 30 19.57 0.06 11.49
N ALA A 31 19.21 0.37 10.23
CA ALA A 31 20.10 1.03 9.27
C ALA A 31 19.85 2.55 9.17
N LEU A 32 18.58 2.98 9.26
CA LEU A 32 18.17 4.35 8.98
C LEU A 32 17.65 5.09 10.23
N GLY A 33 17.43 4.38 11.33
CA GLY A 33 16.66 4.88 12.47
C GLY A 33 15.15 4.65 12.30
N ALA A 34 14.44 4.47 13.41
CA ALA A 34 13.05 4.04 13.42
C ALA A 34 12.09 5.00 12.68
N GLU A 35 12.19 6.31 12.94
CA GLU A 35 11.29 7.31 12.35
C GLU A 35 11.52 7.49 10.84
N MET A 36 12.78 7.50 10.42
CA MET A 36 13.13 7.60 9.00
C MET A 36 12.73 6.34 8.24
N ALA A 37 12.97 5.16 8.82
CA ALA A 37 12.58 3.89 8.23
C ALA A 37 11.06 3.74 8.07
N ALA A 38 10.29 4.17 9.07
CA ALA A 38 8.83 4.18 8.99
C ALA A 38 8.32 5.19 7.94
N SER A 39 8.92 6.39 7.88
CA SER A 39 8.53 7.41 6.90
C SER A 39 8.80 6.96 5.47
N MET A 40 9.97 6.37 5.22
CA MET A 40 10.32 5.80 3.93
C MET A 40 9.42 4.62 3.58
N GLY A 41 9.15 3.74 4.55
CA GLY A 41 8.21 2.63 4.40
C GLY A 41 6.82 3.08 4.01
N GLY A 42 6.27 4.12 4.67
CA GLY A 42 4.94 4.64 4.35
C GLY A 42 4.84 5.19 2.93
N LEU A 43 5.85 5.97 2.51
CA LEU A 43 5.91 6.52 1.14
C LEU A 43 6.01 5.41 0.09
N TYR A 44 6.91 4.44 0.27
CA TYR A 44 7.01 3.30 -0.64
C TYR A 44 5.81 2.35 -0.54
N GLY A 45 5.14 2.31 0.60
CA GLY A 45 3.89 1.60 0.80
C GLY A 45 2.79 2.11 -0.12
N LEU A 46 2.67 3.42 -0.30
CA LEU A 46 1.70 4.01 -1.24
C LEU A 46 2.01 3.63 -2.69
N VAL A 47 3.29 3.69 -3.09
CA VAL A 47 3.75 3.32 -4.44
C VAL A 47 3.52 1.82 -4.69
N GLY A 48 3.90 0.98 -3.72
CA GLY A 48 3.71 -0.47 -3.76
C GLY A 48 2.23 -0.87 -3.77
N GLY A 49 1.38 -0.16 -3.02
CA GLY A 49 -0.06 -0.38 -3.04
C GLY A 49 -0.71 -0.05 -4.37
N ALA A 50 -0.29 1.04 -5.03
CA ALA A 50 -0.75 1.35 -6.39
C ALA A 50 -0.36 0.23 -7.38
N ALA A 51 0.87 -0.27 -7.30
CA ALA A 51 1.31 -1.41 -8.10
C ALA A 51 0.49 -2.68 -7.79
N ALA A 52 0.19 -2.94 -6.51
CA ALA A 52 -0.62 -4.07 -6.08
C ALA A 52 -2.06 -4.00 -6.63
N VAL A 53 -2.66 -2.81 -6.72
CA VAL A 53 -3.97 -2.61 -7.35
C VAL A 53 -3.91 -2.97 -8.83
N ILE A 54 -2.90 -2.49 -9.57
CA ILE A 54 -2.73 -2.79 -11.00
C ILE A 54 -2.55 -4.31 -11.21
N ILE A 55 -1.66 -4.93 -10.43
CA ILE A 55 -1.40 -6.37 -10.51
C ILE A 55 -2.65 -7.17 -10.14
N GLY A 56 -3.38 -6.74 -9.10
CA GLY A 56 -4.62 -7.38 -8.66
C GLY A 56 -5.71 -7.33 -9.73
N ILE A 57 -5.89 -6.17 -10.38
CA ILE A 57 -6.80 -6.04 -11.52
C ILE A 57 -6.37 -6.97 -12.65
N PHE A 58 -5.09 -6.97 -13.02
CA PHE A 58 -4.57 -7.80 -14.10
C PHE A 58 -4.76 -9.31 -13.81
N ALA A 59 -4.48 -9.72 -12.59
CA ALA A 59 -4.69 -11.10 -12.15
C ALA A 59 -6.18 -11.47 -12.18
N LEU A 60 -7.08 -10.59 -11.72
CA LEU A 60 -8.52 -10.80 -11.77
C LEU A 60 -9.04 -10.90 -13.20
N THR A 61 -8.57 -10.05 -14.12
CA THR A 61 -8.89 -10.11 -15.55
C THR A 61 -8.53 -11.48 -16.13
N ILE A 62 -7.30 -11.95 -15.90
CA ILE A 62 -6.85 -13.27 -16.38
C ILE A 62 -7.65 -14.42 -15.73
N LEU A 63 -7.83 -14.38 -14.40
CA LEU A 63 -8.46 -15.46 -13.64
C LEU A 63 -9.97 -15.55 -13.85
N ALA A 64 -10.65 -14.40 -13.98
CA ALA A 64 -12.09 -14.33 -14.22
C ALA A 64 -12.44 -14.51 -15.71
N GLY A 65 -11.45 -14.52 -16.61
CA GLY A 65 -11.65 -14.70 -18.04
C GLY A 65 -12.42 -13.54 -18.70
N VAL A 66 -12.28 -12.33 -18.14
CA VAL A 66 -12.86 -11.08 -18.66
C VAL A 66 -11.80 -10.29 -19.40
#